data_AF-A0A945CMB2-F1
#
_entry.id   AF-A0A945CMB2-F1
#
_cell.length_a   1.000
_cell.length_b   1.000
_cell.length_c   1.000
_cell.angle_alpha   90.00
_cell.angle_beta   90.00
_cell.angle_gamma   90.00
#
_symmetry.space_group_name_H-M   'P 1'
#
loop_
_entity.id
_entity.type
_entity.pdbx_description
1 polymer ?
#
loop_
_entity_poly.entity_id
_entity_poly.type
_entity_poly.pdbx_seq_one_letter_code
_entity_poly.pdbx_strand_id
1 'polypeptide(L)'
;RDGGSPFHGCIQPTGNQGWVRVYGEKGKIEQALAPEGSQWDRDTYLWLPMLLRMQEMFQHGRMPETYEQILEKVQIFLAGFKSHIACGGAPVALGEIGDWVAPNIVEPRFEVAASG
;
A
#
# COMPACT_ATOMS: atom_id res chain seq x y z
N ARG A 1 -30.02 -24.32 4.99
CA ARG A 1 -29.47 -24.86 3.72
C ARG A 1 -30.67 -24.92 2.77
N ASP A 2 -30.85 -23.89 1.94
CA ASP A 2 -32.01 -23.66 1.05
C ASP A 2 -31.54 -23.40 -0.39
N GLY A 3 -31.08 -24.44 -1.09
CA GLY A 3 -30.82 -24.34 -2.53
C GLY A 3 -29.70 -23.38 -3.00
N GLY A 4 -28.76 -23.01 -2.12
CA GLY A 4 -27.62 -22.15 -2.52
C GLY A 4 -26.59 -22.90 -3.38
N SER A 5 -26.04 -22.22 -4.40
CA SER A 5 -24.96 -22.75 -5.24
C SER A 5 -23.74 -23.17 -4.40
N PRO A 6 -23.02 -24.23 -4.79
CA PRO A 6 -21.79 -24.63 -4.12
C PRO A 6 -20.74 -23.52 -4.21
N PHE A 7 -20.06 -23.25 -3.10
CA PHE A 7 -18.96 -22.29 -3.00
C PHE A 7 -17.74 -22.97 -2.39
N HIS A 8 -16.56 -22.45 -2.71
CA HIS A 8 -15.30 -22.84 -2.06
C HIS A 8 -14.68 -21.62 -1.39
N GLY A 9 -14.06 -21.80 -0.24
CA GLY A 9 -13.44 -20.71 0.49
C GLY A 9 -12.20 -21.15 1.24
N CYS A 10 -11.33 -20.17 1.52
CA CYS A 10 -10.18 -20.36 2.41
C CYS A 10 -10.21 -19.31 3.51
N ILE A 11 -9.73 -19.73 4.69
CA ILE A 11 -9.44 -18.84 5.81
C ILE A 11 -7.93 -18.79 5.92
N GLN A 12 -7.35 -17.60 5.79
CA GLN A 12 -5.93 -17.38 5.98
C GLN A 12 -5.70 -16.63 7.29
N PRO A 13 -5.19 -17.29 8.35
CA PRO A 13 -4.77 -16.59 9.55
C PRO A 13 -3.50 -15.78 9.28
N THR A 14 -3.48 -14.52 9.69
CA THR A 14 -2.33 -13.62 9.67
C THR A 14 -2.22 -12.93 11.03
N GLY A 15 -1.53 -13.59 11.98
CA GLY A 15 -1.45 -13.10 13.36
C GLY A 15 -2.81 -13.10 14.07
N ASN A 16 -3.23 -11.96 14.63
CA ASN A 16 -4.52 -11.79 15.31
C ASN A 16 -5.67 -11.40 14.35
N GLN A 17 -5.42 -11.50 13.04
CA GLN A 17 -6.39 -11.21 11.98
C GLN A 17 -6.56 -12.45 11.10
N GLY A 18 -7.74 -12.62 10.53
CA GLY A 18 -8.01 -13.62 9.50
C GLY A 18 -8.37 -12.94 8.19
N TRP A 19 -8.22 -13.64 7.08
CA TRP A 19 -8.82 -13.25 5.81
C TRP A 19 -9.75 -14.37 5.36
N VAL A 20 -11.00 -14.03 5.03
CA VAL A 20 -11.92 -14.94 4.35
C VAL A 20 -11.97 -14.56 2.89
N ARG A 21 -11.74 -15.55 2.04
CA ARG A 21 -12.02 -15.46 0.62
C ARG A 21 -13.02 -16.54 0.24
N VAL A 22 -14.11 -16.13 -0.40
CA VAL A 22 -15.15 -17.03 -0.92
C VAL A 22 -15.23 -16.86 -2.42
N TYR A 23 -15.21 -17.98 -3.12
CA TYR A 23 -15.38 -18.05 -4.56
C TYR A 23 -16.74 -18.68 -4.86
N GLY A 24 -17.57 -17.96 -5.61
CA GLY A 24 -18.84 -18.45 -6.12
C GLY A 24 -18.97 -18.20 -7.63
N GLU A 25 -20.06 -18.67 -8.22
CA GLU A 25 -20.32 -18.58 -9.66
C GLU A 25 -20.34 -17.13 -10.18
N LYS A 26 -20.66 -16.16 -9.32
CA LYS A 26 -20.73 -14.72 -9.66
C LYS A 26 -19.45 -13.94 -9.33
N GLY A 27 -18.38 -14.62 -8.91
CA GLY A 27 -17.08 -14.00 -8.62
C GLY A 27 -16.56 -14.29 -7.22
N LYS A 28 -15.59 -13.47 -6.81
CA LYS A 28 -14.89 -13.60 -5.52
C LYS A 28 -15.32 -12.50 -4.55
N ILE A 29 -15.52 -12.87 -3.29
CA ILE A 29 -15.70 -11.95 -2.17
C ILE A 29 -14.52 -12.16 -1.22
N GLU A 30 -13.92 -11.06 -0.79
CA GLU A 30 -12.78 -11.05 0.12
C GLU A 30 -13.08 -10.10 1.28
N GLN A 31 -12.88 -10.57 2.51
CA GLN A 31 -13.04 -9.75 3.71
C GLN A 31 -11.97 -10.08 4.74
N ALA A 32 -11.34 -9.03 5.27
CA ALA A 32 -10.53 -9.14 6.48
C ALA A 32 -11.46 -9.41 7.67
N LEU A 33 -11.21 -10.51 8.37
CA LEU A 33 -11.76 -10.82 9.67
C LEU A 33 -10.86 -10.19 10.73
N ALA A 34 -11.21 -9.00 11.17
CA ALA A 34 -10.75 -8.46 12.44
C ALA A 34 -11.92 -8.46 13.43
N PRO A 35 -11.65 -8.54 14.75
CA PRO A 35 -12.70 -8.49 15.76
C PRO A 35 -13.34 -7.09 15.77
N GLU A 36 -14.39 -6.91 14.97
CA GLU A 36 -15.01 -5.62 14.69
C GLU A 36 -16.52 -5.75 14.79
N GLY A 37 -17.17 -4.89 15.60
CA GLY A 37 -18.63 -4.79 15.66
C GLY A 37 -19.20 -3.94 14.52
N SER A 38 -18.35 -3.20 13.81
CA SER A 38 -18.74 -2.26 12.75
C SER A 38 -17.55 -1.90 11.84
N GLN A 39 -17.84 -1.29 10.67
CA GLN A 39 -16.81 -0.72 9.80
C GLN A 39 -15.99 0.38 10.48
N TRP A 40 -16.59 1.08 11.45
CA TRP A 40 -15.89 2.09 12.25
C TRP A 40 -14.81 1.47 13.13
N ASP A 41 -15.08 0.31 13.72
CA ASP A 41 -14.09 -0.40 14.53
C ASP A 41 -12.89 -0.80 13.68
N ARG A 42 -13.14 -1.28 12.45
CA ARG A 42 -12.09 -1.57 11.46
C ARG A 42 -11.18 -0.41 11.20
N ASP A 43 -11.79 0.70 10.82
CA ASP A 43 -11.06 1.88 10.38
C ASP A 43 -10.29 2.46 11.57
N THR A 44 -10.85 2.38 12.78
CA THR A 44 -10.15 2.73 14.01
C THR A 44 -8.91 1.86 14.21
N TYR A 45 -9.01 0.54 14.16
CA TYR A 45 -7.84 -0.33 14.38
C TYR A 45 -6.80 -0.25 13.26
N LEU A 46 -7.22 0.01 12.03
CA LEU A 46 -6.32 0.12 10.87
C LEU A 46 -5.57 1.46 10.85
N TRP A 47 -6.26 2.58 11.06
CA TRP A 47 -5.69 3.90 10.83
C TRP A 47 -5.15 4.57 12.09
N LEU A 48 -5.72 4.30 13.27
CA LEU A 48 -5.35 4.99 14.51
C LEU A 48 -3.85 4.91 14.84
N PRO A 49 -3.15 3.76 14.71
CA PRO A 49 -1.72 3.71 14.99
C PRO A 49 -0.90 4.67 14.12
N MET A 50 -1.26 4.79 12.84
CA MET A 50 -0.60 5.69 11.89
C MET A 50 -0.89 7.15 12.24
N LEU A 51 -2.14 7.49 12.58
CA LEU A 51 -2.51 8.84 12.99
C LEU A 51 -1.79 9.31 14.27
N LEU A 52 -1.59 8.40 15.24
CA LEU A 52 -0.83 8.70 16.45
C LEU A 52 0.64 9.02 16.14
N ARG A 53 1.27 8.29 15.21
CA ARG A 53 2.64 8.60 14.76
C ARG A 53 2.73 9.91 14.01
N MET A 54 1.74 10.24 13.17
CA MET A 54 1.66 11.55 12.54
C MET A 54 1.52 12.67 13.57
N GLN A 55 0.71 12.48 14.62
CA GLN A 55 0.58 13.44 15.70
C GLN A 55 1.92 13.68 16.41
N GLU A 56 2.66 12.62 16.76
CA GLU A 56 4.00 12.74 17.37
C GLU A 56 4.99 13.50 16.48
N MET A 57 4.92 13.26 15.17
CA MET A 57 5.74 13.97 14.19
C MET A 57 5.40 15.47 14.19
N PHE A 58 4.12 15.85 14.14
CA PHE A 58 3.72 17.25 14.09
C PHE A 58 3.92 17.99 15.42
N GLN A 59 3.64 17.34 16.56
CA GLN A 59 3.71 17.98 17.87
C GLN A 59 5.11 17.99 18.47
N HIS A 60 5.94 16.99 18.13
CA HIS A 60 7.22 16.77 18.78
C HIS A 60 8.40 16.62 17.81
N GLY A 61 8.17 16.69 16.49
CA GLY A 61 9.23 16.51 15.50
C GLY A 61 9.82 15.10 15.47
N ARG A 62 9.13 14.10 16.05
CA ARG A 62 9.61 12.72 16.12
C ARG A 62 9.16 11.97 14.87
N MET A 63 10.09 11.74 13.96
CA MET A 63 9.84 10.91 12.78
C MET A 63 9.60 9.44 13.20
N PRO A 64 8.58 8.77 12.62
CA PRO A 64 8.34 7.34 12.91
C PRO A 64 9.41 6.42 12.34
N GLU A 65 10.15 6.90 11.34
CA GLU A 65 11.21 6.16 10.65
C GLU A 65 12.43 7.05 10.46
N THR A 66 13.62 6.45 10.41
CA THR A 66 14.85 7.18 10.11
C THR A 66 14.90 7.56 8.64
N TYR A 67 15.78 8.51 8.32
CA TYR A 67 16.04 8.92 6.95
C TYR A 67 16.43 7.73 6.06
N GLU A 68 17.28 6.83 6.56
CA GLU A 68 17.78 5.68 5.83
C GLU A 68 16.66 4.68 5.50
N GLN A 69 15.74 4.46 6.45
CA GLN A 69 14.56 3.59 6.23
C GLN A 69 13.64 4.17 5.14
N ILE A 70 13.42 5.48 5.16
CA ILE A 70 12.62 6.17 4.14
C ILE A 70 13.33 6.09 2.79
N LEU A 71 14.64 6.35 2.75
CA LEU A 71 15.45 6.30 1.53
C LEU A 71 15.44 4.89 0.91
N GLU A 72 15.62 3.85 1.71
CA GLU A 72 15.61 2.46 1.23
C GLU A 72 14.26 2.10 0.59
N LYS A 73 13.13 2.47 1.21
CA LYS A 73 11.79 2.25 0.64
C LYS A 73 11.58 3.00 -0.67
N VAL A 74 12.05 4.25 -0.74
CA VAL A 74 12.01 5.05 -1.98
C VAL A 74 12.87 4.39 -3.06
N GLN A 75 14.06 3.90 -2.72
CA GLN A 75 14.93 3.17 -3.66
C GLN A 75 14.28 1.89 -4.16
N ILE A 76 13.57 1.12 -3.32
CA ILE A 76 12.81 -0.07 -3.73
C ILE A 76 11.79 0.29 -4.80
N PHE A 77 11.03 1.38 -4.59
CA PHE A 77 10.06 1.85 -5.57
C PHE A 77 10.74 2.25 -6.88
N LEU A 78 11.80 3.07 -6.82
CA LEU A 78 12.57 3.52 -7.98
C LEU A 78 13.23 2.36 -8.74
N ALA A 79 13.70 1.32 -8.04
CA ALA A 79 14.30 0.14 -8.65
C ALA A 79 13.31 -0.57 -9.57
N GLY A 80 12.03 -0.65 -9.20
CA GLY A 80 10.97 -1.17 -10.07
C GLY A 80 10.82 -0.38 -11.36
N PHE A 81 10.79 0.96 -11.27
CA PHE A 81 10.71 1.81 -12.47
C PHE A 81 11.96 1.71 -13.33
N LYS A 82 13.15 1.77 -12.74
CA LYS A 82 14.43 1.68 -13.45
C LYS A 82 14.55 0.33 -14.16
N SER A 83 14.18 -0.76 -13.47
CA SER A 83 14.15 -2.11 -14.03
C SER A 83 13.32 -2.13 -15.32
N HIS A 84 12.07 -1.65 -15.25
CA HIS A 84 11.17 -1.68 -16.40
C HIS A 84 11.61 -0.76 -17.54
N ILE A 85 12.01 0.47 -17.23
CA ILE A 85 12.21 1.54 -18.23
C ILE A 85 13.62 1.52 -18.83
N ALA A 86 14.64 1.32 -18.00
CA ALA A 86 16.04 1.46 -18.42
C ALA A 86 16.76 0.12 -18.58
N CYS A 87 16.29 -0.93 -17.93
CA CYS A 87 16.98 -2.23 -17.88
C CYS A 87 16.18 -3.38 -18.52
N GLY A 88 15.10 -3.09 -19.25
CA GLY A 88 14.32 -4.10 -19.98
C GLY A 88 13.71 -5.19 -19.08
N GLY A 89 13.39 -4.86 -17.83
CA GLY A 89 12.87 -5.78 -16.81
C GLY A 89 13.94 -6.55 -16.04
N ALA A 90 15.23 -6.30 -16.27
CA ALA A 90 16.29 -6.91 -15.46
C ALA A 90 16.26 -6.38 -14.01
N PRO A 91 16.60 -7.21 -13.00
CA PRO A 91 16.72 -6.77 -11.62
C PRO A 91 17.73 -5.62 -11.48
N VAL A 92 17.45 -4.69 -10.56
CA VAL A 92 18.30 -3.53 -10.26
C VAL A 92 18.62 -3.55 -8.76
N ALA A 93 19.90 -3.48 -8.40
CA ALA A 93 20.29 -3.40 -7.00
C ALA A 93 20.00 -2.00 -6.43
N LEU A 94 19.59 -1.92 -5.14
CA LEU A 94 19.23 -0.63 -4.53
C LEU A 94 20.41 0.36 -4.49
N GLY A 95 21.64 -0.14 -4.31
CA GLY A 95 22.86 0.67 -4.37
C GLY A 95 23.18 1.24 -5.76
N GLU A 96 22.53 0.73 -6.82
CA GLU A 96 22.75 1.18 -8.20
C GLU A 96 21.73 2.25 -8.63
N ILE A 97 20.79 2.65 -7.76
CA ILE A 97 19.81 3.70 -8.07
C ILE A 97 20.53 5.04 -8.26
N GLY A 98 21.40 5.43 -7.32
CA GLY A 98 22.15 6.69 -7.38
C GLY A 98 21.23 7.89 -7.61
N ASP A 99 21.61 8.75 -8.54
CA ASP A 99 20.87 9.97 -8.92
C ASP A 99 19.80 9.72 -10.00
N TRP A 100 19.43 8.46 -10.26
CA TRP A 100 18.43 8.15 -11.27
C TRP A 100 17.04 8.65 -10.85
N VAL A 101 16.35 9.30 -11.77
CA VAL A 101 15.00 9.87 -11.56
C VAL A 101 14.01 9.19 -12.50
N ALA A 102 12.85 8.81 -11.97
CA ALA A 102 11.76 8.26 -12.78
C ALA A 102 11.24 9.33 -13.77
N PRO A 103 10.97 8.97 -15.03
CA PRO A 103 10.43 9.91 -16.00
C PRO A 103 9.06 10.43 -15.53
N ASN A 104 8.81 11.72 -15.75
CA ASN A 104 7.54 12.33 -15.42
C ASN A 104 6.49 11.89 -16.44
N ILE A 105 5.75 10.83 -16.10
CA ILE A 105 4.73 10.21 -16.97
C ILE A 105 3.34 10.83 -16.79
N VAL A 106 3.21 11.83 -15.93
CA VAL A 106 1.94 12.53 -15.70
C VAL A 106 1.96 13.84 -16.49
N GLU A 107 1.10 13.94 -17.50
CA GLU A 107 0.79 15.23 -18.09
C GLU A 107 0.24 16.15 -16.99
N PRO A 108 0.73 17.39 -16.86
CA PRO A 108 0.26 18.30 -15.83
C PRO A 108 -1.24 18.52 -15.99
N ARG A 109 -2.01 18.07 -14.98
CA ARG A 109 -3.48 18.17 -14.96
C ARG A 109 -3.99 19.61 -14.90
N PHE A 110 -3.10 20.56 -14.60
CA PHE A 110 -3.40 21.98 -14.52
C PHE A 110 -2.28 22.76 -15.21
N GLU A 111 -2.61 23.54 -16.23
CA GLU A 111 -1.69 24.51 -16.81
C GLU A 111 -1.39 25.59 -15.76
N VAL A 112 -0.10 25.85 -15.53
CA VAL A 112 0.30 27.04 -14.78
C VAL A 112 0.05 28.23 -15.68
N ALA A 113 -1.05 28.96 -15.44
CA ALA A 113 -1.25 30.26 -16.07
C ALA A 113 -0.05 31.14 -15.71
N ALA A 114 0.80 31.43 -16.69
CA ALA A 114 1.89 32.38 -16.54
C ALA A 114 1.28 33.73 -16.12
N SER A 115 1.57 34.16 -14.90
CA SER A 115 1.30 35.52 -14.47
C SER A 115 2.34 36.41 -15.14
N GLY A 116 1.88 37.25 -16.07
CA GLY A 116 2.63 38.39 -16.58
C GLY A 116 2.59 39.58 -15.62
#